data_AF-A0A972TJN6-F1
#
_entry.id   AF-A0A972TJN6-F1
#
_cell.length_a   1.000
_cell.length_b   1.000
_cell.length_c   1.000
_cell.angle_alpha   90.00
_cell.angle_beta   90.00
_cell.angle_gamma   90.00
#
_symmetry.space_group_name_H-M   'P 1'
#
loop_
_entity.id
_entity.type
_entity.pdbx_description
1 polymer ?
#
loop_
_entity_poly.entity_id
_entity_poly.type
_entity_poly.pdbx_seq_one_letter_code
_entity_poly.pdbx_strand_id
1 'polypeptide(L)'
;MEVTLLIEATDSAFKILEESRKHAIGILDTTIELMAEETRFFEEKTYQALFTGAQRKKTRFQNFVGTAFILFGFWILLSGKFDAFHLALGAICSIVTAYLFHDLLFVNVRVGDMRTVAWRFIIYIPWLLRQISMANIHIASLVLRRRMPIDPKIVTFKTKLETDISRVTLANSITLTPGTITMDIKDGVFYVHALSKKVADELDAGEMEDRIAHIFMEADHLYIQDVLDAARIYEAFRI
;
A
#
# COMPACT_ATOMS: atom_id res chain seq x y z
N MET A 1 -9.88 -56.75 -65.14
CA MET A 1 -10.81 -55.95 -64.31
C MET A 1 -10.53 -56.14 -62.83
N GLU A 2 -10.43 -57.38 -62.33
CA GLU A 2 -10.13 -57.67 -60.92
C GLU A 2 -8.75 -57.16 -60.43
N VAL A 3 -7.69 -57.30 -61.23
CA VAL A 3 -6.33 -56.84 -60.85
C VAL A 3 -6.27 -55.32 -60.70
N THR A 4 -6.96 -54.57 -61.56
CA THR A 4 -7.04 -53.10 -61.49
C THR A 4 -7.77 -52.65 -60.24
N LEU A 5 -8.89 -53.31 -59.89
CA LEU A 5 -9.64 -53.03 -58.65
C LEU A 5 -8.84 -53.37 -57.39
N LEU A 6 -8.04 -54.44 -57.41
CA LEU A 6 -7.19 -54.82 -56.28
C LEU A 6 -6.06 -53.79 -56.05
N ILE A 7 -5.46 -53.28 -57.13
CA ILE A 7 -4.42 -52.25 -57.06
C ILE A 7 -5.01 -50.94 -56.54
N GLU A 8 -6.17 -50.51 -57.04
CA GLU A 8 -6.85 -49.29 -56.61
C GLU A 8 -7.31 -49.36 -55.14
N ALA A 9 -7.81 -50.52 -54.70
CA ALA A 9 -8.17 -50.77 -53.31
C ALA A 9 -6.94 -50.77 -52.39
N THR A 10 -5.81 -51.32 -52.84
CA THR A 10 -4.56 -51.35 -52.07
C THR A 10 -3.96 -49.95 -51.93
N ASP A 11 -3.96 -49.14 -52.99
CA ASP A 11 -3.48 -47.76 -52.97
C ASP A 11 -4.37 -46.87 -52.08
N SER A 12 -5.69 -47.06 -52.16
CA SER A 12 -6.65 -46.37 -51.27
C SER A 12 -6.44 -46.76 -49.80
N ALA A 13 -6.25 -48.05 -49.51
CA ALA A 13 -5.97 -48.52 -48.16
C ALA A 13 -4.63 -47.96 -47.64
N PHE A 14 -3.59 -47.93 -48.48
CA PHE A 14 -2.31 -47.34 -48.13
C PHE A 14 -2.42 -45.84 -47.85
N LYS A 15 -3.18 -45.10 -48.67
CA LYS A 15 -3.44 -43.68 -48.47
C LYS A 15 -4.17 -43.38 -47.16
N ILE A 16 -5.20 -44.18 -46.83
CA ILE A 16 -5.93 -44.06 -45.55
C ILE A 16 -5.01 -44.32 -44.36
N LEU A 17 -4.13 -45.33 -44.44
CA LEU A 17 -3.15 -45.62 -43.39
C LEU A 17 -2.12 -44.49 -43.23
N GLU A 18 -1.66 -43.92 -44.33
CA GLU A 18 -0.72 -42.79 -44.36
C GLU A 18 -1.35 -41.53 -43.74
N GLU A 19 -2.59 -41.19 -44.11
CA GLU A 19 -3.35 -40.08 -43.52
C GLU A 19 -3.60 -40.30 -42.03
N SER A 20 -3.98 -41.52 -41.63
CA SER A 20 -4.20 -41.88 -40.22
C SER A 20 -2.92 -41.76 -39.40
N ARG A 21 -1.77 -42.17 -39.95
CA ARG A 21 -0.46 -42.02 -39.28
C ARG A 21 -0.10 -40.55 -39.08
N LYS A 22 -0.29 -39.72 -40.11
CA LYS A 22 -0.03 -38.26 -40.01
C LYS A 22 -0.91 -37.61 -38.95
N HIS A 23 -2.19 -37.98 -38.91
CA HIS A 23 -3.12 -37.45 -37.91
C HIS A 23 -2.74 -37.89 -36.48
N ALA A 24 -2.35 -39.15 -36.29
CA ALA A 24 -1.89 -39.65 -34.99
C ALA A 24 -0.62 -38.93 -34.49
N ILE A 25 0.33 -38.66 -35.39
CA ILE A 25 1.55 -37.89 -35.04
C ILE A 25 1.18 -36.46 -34.67
N GLY A 26 0.27 -35.80 -35.40
CA GLY A 26 -0.19 -34.45 -35.07
C GLY A 26 -0.87 -34.36 -33.70
N ILE A 27 -1.69 -35.35 -33.35
CA ILE A 27 -2.30 -35.44 -32.01
C ILE A 27 -1.23 -35.63 -30.94
N LEU A 28 -0.25 -36.50 -31.18
CA LEU A 28 0.83 -36.76 -30.22
C LEU A 28 1.67 -35.50 -29.98
N ASP A 29 2.02 -34.77 -31.03
CA ASP A 29 2.80 -33.53 -30.95
C ASP A 29 2.03 -32.45 -30.17
N THR A 30 0.75 -32.25 -30.51
CA THR A 30 -0.14 -31.33 -29.78
C THR A 30 -0.26 -31.72 -28.30
N THR A 31 -0.35 -33.03 -28.01
CA THR A 31 -0.44 -33.52 -26.63
C THR A 31 0.86 -33.25 -25.87
N ILE A 32 2.02 -33.46 -26.50
CA ILE A 32 3.33 -33.18 -25.89
C ILE A 32 3.47 -31.68 -25.59
N GLU A 33 3.07 -30.81 -26.52
CA GLU A 33 3.09 -29.36 -26.31
C GLU A 33 2.19 -28.94 -25.14
N LEU A 34 0.95 -29.45 -25.08
CA LEU A 34 0.03 -29.17 -23.99
C LEU A 34 0.55 -29.69 -22.64
N MET A 35 1.14 -30.89 -22.59
CA MET A 35 1.73 -31.42 -21.35
C MET A 35 2.97 -30.62 -20.92
N ALA A 36 3.78 -30.13 -21.86
CA ALA A 36 4.94 -29.28 -21.57
C ALA A 36 4.53 -27.89 -21.07
N GLU A 37 3.45 -27.33 -21.62
CA GLU A 37 2.88 -26.06 -21.15
C GLU A 37 2.24 -26.20 -19.77
N GLU A 38 1.47 -27.26 -19.54
CA GLU A 38 0.82 -27.54 -18.26
C GLU A 38 1.85 -27.76 -17.14
N THR A 39 2.92 -28.52 -17.40
CA THR A 39 4.00 -28.74 -16.43
C THR A 39 4.73 -27.46 -16.08
N ARG A 40 5.07 -26.61 -17.07
CA ARG A 40 5.69 -25.29 -16.82
C ARG A 40 4.78 -24.38 -16.01
N PHE A 41 3.50 -24.32 -16.36
CA PHE A 41 2.50 -23.54 -15.64
C PHE A 41 2.38 -24.01 -14.18
N PHE A 42 2.39 -25.32 -13.95
CA PHE A 42 2.32 -25.90 -12.60
C PHE A 42 3.59 -25.65 -11.78
N GLU A 43 4.77 -25.78 -12.40
CA GLU A 43 6.05 -25.44 -11.78
C GLU A 43 6.09 -23.97 -11.38
N GLU A 44 5.78 -23.04 -12.29
CA GLU A 44 5.79 -21.61 -12.03
C GLU A 44 4.84 -21.24 -10.87
N LYS A 45 3.64 -21.82 -10.85
CA LYS A 45 2.67 -21.63 -9.77
C LYS A 45 3.17 -22.20 -8.43
N THR A 46 3.88 -23.33 -8.45
CA THR A 46 4.48 -23.95 -7.26
C THR A 46 5.63 -23.12 -6.72
N TYR A 47 6.54 -22.65 -7.58
CA TYR A 47 7.62 -21.75 -7.20
C TYR A 47 7.04 -20.44 -6.63
N GLN A 48 6.08 -19.81 -7.30
CA GLN A 48 5.37 -18.62 -6.80
C GLN A 48 4.73 -18.88 -5.42
N ALA A 49 4.05 -20.01 -5.23
CA ALA A 49 3.44 -20.38 -3.95
C ALA A 49 4.48 -20.62 -2.84
N LEU A 50 5.62 -21.25 -3.15
CA LEU A 50 6.71 -21.48 -2.20
C LEU A 50 7.41 -20.16 -1.79
N PHE A 51 7.72 -19.30 -2.76
CA PHE A 51 8.33 -17.98 -2.48
C PHE A 51 7.39 -17.07 -1.70
N THR A 52 6.11 -17.00 -2.07
CA THR A 52 5.11 -16.22 -1.34
C THR A 52 4.87 -16.77 0.07
N GLY A 53 4.82 -18.09 0.26
CA GLY A 53 4.69 -18.73 1.57
C GLY A 53 5.89 -18.47 2.50
N ALA A 54 7.11 -18.58 1.97
CA ALA A 54 8.33 -18.29 2.72
C ALA A 54 8.45 -16.81 3.10
N GLN A 55 8.12 -15.89 2.17
CA GLN A 55 8.05 -14.45 2.43
C GLN A 55 7.01 -14.15 3.53
N ARG A 56 5.83 -14.75 3.46
CA ARG A 56 4.75 -14.55 4.44
C ARG A 56 5.17 -14.99 5.85
N LYS A 57 5.88 -16.13 5.99
CA LYS A 57 6.39 -16.60 7.28
C LYS A 57 7.47 -15.67 7.86
N LYS A 58 8.38 -15.19 7.01
CA LYS A 58 9.44 -14.24 7.40
C LYS A 58 8.85 -12.90 7.87
N THR A 59 7.91 -12.35 7.11
CA THR A 59 7.19 -11.10 7.45
C THR A 59 6.44 -11.24 8.77
N ARG A 60 5.73 -12.35 8.98
CA ARG A 60 5.00 -12.60 10.23
C ARG A 60 5.91 -12.63 11.46
N PHE A 61 7.06 -13.30 11.34
CA PHE A 61 8.05 -13.35 12.41
C PHE A 61 8.67 -11.97 12.68
N GLN A 62 8.99 -11.22 11.64
CA GLN A 62 9.51 -9.85 11.77
C GLN A 62 8.48 -8.91 12.42
N ASN A 63 7.20 -9.01 12.05
CA ASN A 63 6.12 -8.23 12.64
C ASN A 63 5.93 -8.57 14.13
N PHE A 64 6.02 -9.86 14.49
CA PHE A 64 5.96 -10.31 15.87
C PHE A 64 7.12 -9.73 16.70
N VAL A 65 8.35 -9.88 16.22
CA VAL A 65 9.53 -9.37 16.92
C VAL A 65 9.47 -7.85 17.04
N GLY A 66 9.15 -7.14 15.94
CA GLY A 66 9.00 -5.69 15.94
C GLY A 66 7.94 -5.20 16.92
N THR A 67 6.77 -5.85 16.95
CA THR A 67 5.68 -5.53 17.87
C THR A 67 6.12 -5.72 19.32
N ALA A 68 6.75 -6.86 19.65
CA ALA A 68 7.22 -7.15 21.00
C ALA A 68 8.23 -6.09 21.50
N PHE A 69 9.19 -5.70 20.66
CA PHE A 69 10.18 -4.66 21.00
C PHE A 69 9.54 -3.29 21.20
N ILE A 70 8.62 -2.88 20.31
CA ILE A 70 7.92 -1.59 20.42
C ILE A 70 7.11 -1.56 21.72
N LEU A 71 6.33 -2.60 22.01
CA LEU A 71 5.51 -2.67 23.22
C LEU A 71 6.37 -2.71 24.48
N PHE A 72 7.50 -3.41 24.46
CA PHE A 72 8.41 -3.44 25.60
C PHE A 72 9.10 -2.08 25.84
N GLY A 73 9.53 -1.40 24.77
CA GLY A 73 10.06 -0.04 24.87
C GLY A 73 9.01 0.94 25.42
N PHE A 74 7.76 0.83 24.95
CA PHE A 74 6.63 1.60 25.45
C PHE A 74 6.36 1.32 26.94
N TRP A 75 6.43 0.05 27.36
CA TRP A 75 6.32 -0.33 28.76
C TRP A 75 7.40 0.31 29.63
N ILE A 76 8.67 0.26 29.22
CA ILE A 76 9.78 0.88 29.95
C ILE A 76 9.55 2.39 30.08
N LEU A 77 9.15 3.04 28.99
CA LEU A 77 8.89 4.47 28.96
C LEU A 77 7.77 4.88 29.93
N LEU A 78 6.69 4.10 30.01
CA LEU A 78 5.58 4.35 30.94
C LEU A 78 5.88 3.96 32.39
N SER A 79 6.55 2.83 32.60
CA SER A 79 6.86 2.29 33.93
C SER A 79 7.89 3.14 34.66
N GLY A 80 8.94 3.59 33.96
CA GLY A 80 10.05 4.35 34.52
C GLY A 80 10.90 3.57 35.55
N LYS A 81 10.57 2.30 35.82
CA LYS A 81 11.26 1.43 36.77
C LYS A 81 12.11 0.39 36.05
N PHE A 82 13.34 0.22 36.52
CA PHE A 82 14.36 -0.65 35.93
C PHE A 82 14.71 -1.84 36.81
N ASP A 83 13.86 -2.19 37.78
CA ASP A 83 14.06 -3.37 38.60
C ASP A 83 13.70 -4.65 37.82
N ALA A 84 14.38 -5.75 38.18
CA ALA A 84 14.27 -7.01 37.44
C ALA A 84 12.83 -7.55 37.38
N PHE A 85 12.02 -7.28 38.41
CA PHE A 85 10.63 -7.72 38.46
C PHE A 85 9.76 -6.99 37.42
N HIS A 86 9.80 -5.65 37.35
CA HIS A 86 9.00 -4.89 36.40
C HIS A 86 9.46 -5.10 34.94
N LEU A 87 10.77 -5.31 34.72
CA LEU A 87 11.30 -5.63 33.39
C LEU A 87 10.86 -7.02 32.92
N ALA A 88 10.91 -8.04 33.79
CA ALA A 88 10.46 -9.38 33.45
C ALA A 88 8.96 -9.41 33.14
N LEU A 89 8.14 -8.73 33.97
CA LEU A 89 6.70 -8.63 33.75
C LEU A 89 6.38 -7.92 32.43
N GLY A 90 7.04 -6.79 32.15
CA GLY A 90 6.88 -6.06 30.90
C GLY A 90 7.25 -6.91 29.67
N ALA A 91 8.34 -7.68 29.75
CA ALA A 91 8.75 -8.56 28.66
C ALA A 91 7.70 -9.65 28.37
N ILE A 92 7.18 -10.29 29.43
CA ILE A 92 6.14 -11.32 29.30
C ILE A 92 4.87 -10.71 28.67
N CYS A 93 4.38 -9.59 29.20
CA CYS A 93 3.19 -8.91 28.69
C CYS A 93 3.34 -8.51 27.21
N SER A 94 4.49 -7.95 26.83
CA SER A 94 4.77 -7.55 25.45
C SER A 94 4.83 -8.75 24.49
N ILE A 95 5.44 -9.87 24.91
CA ILE A 95 5.50 -11.10 24.11
C ILE A 95 4.10 -11.70 23.91
N VAL A 96 3.30 -11.79 24.98
CA VAL A 96 1.93 -12.31 24.90
C VAL A 96 1.06 -11.42 24.01
N THR A 97 1.17 -10.11 24.15
CA THR A 97 0.42 -9.16 23.31
C THR A 97 0.85 -9.25 21.86
N ALA A 98 2.15 -9.32 21.59
CA ALA A 98 2.67 -9.53 20.24
C ALA A 98 2.16 -10.85 19.65
N TYR A 99 2.10 -11.93 20.43
CA TYR A 99 1.62 -13.22 19.93
C TYR A 99 0.16 -13.17 19.47
N LEU A 100 -0.67 -12.40 20.16
CA LEU A 100 -2.09 -12.24 19.83
C LEU A 100 -2.33 -11.23 18.71
N PHE A 101 -1.50 -10.18 18.61
CA PHE A 101 -1.82 -8.97 17.84
C PHE A 101 -0.72 -8.48 16.89
N HIS A 102 0.32 -9.28 16.60
CA HIS A 102 1.42 -8.85 15.70
C HIS A 102 0.95 -8.52 14.28
N ASP A 103 -0.20 -9.05 13.86
CA ASP A 103 -0.77 -8.79 12.53
C ASP A 103 -1.48 -7.41 12.43
N LEU A 104 -1.74 -6.71 13.55
CA LEU A 104 -2.45 -5.42 13.56
C LEU A 104 -1.54 -4.21 13.36
N LEU A 105 -0.33 -4.22 13.91
CA LEU A 105 0.56 -3.06 13.93
C LEU A 105 1.23 -2.77 12.57
N PHE A 106 1.36 -3.79 11.72
CA PHE A 106 2.12 -3.70 10.46
C PHE A 106 1.26 -4.07 9.24
N VAL A 107 -0.05 -3.85 9.31
CA VAL A 107 -0.93 -4.01 8.15
C VAL A 107 -0.44 -3.07 7.04
N ASN A 108 -0.05 -3.64 5.90
CA ASN A 108 0.35 -2.94 4.67
C ASN A 108 1.65 -2.12 4.70
N VAL A 109 2.51 -2.25 5.72
CA VAL A 109 3.86 -1.65 5.66
C VAL A 109 4.80 -2.61 4.94
N ARG A 110 5.28 -2.21 3.76
CA ARG A 110 6.27 -3.00 3.00
C ARG A 110 7.53 -3.15 3.85
N VAL A 111 7.81 -4.38 4.29
CA VAL A 111 8.86 -4.68 5.28
C VAL A 111 10.23 -4.52 4.61
N GLY A 112 10.79 -3.32 4.73
CA GLY A 112 12.10 -2.96 4.18
C GLY A 112 12.55 -1.56 4.61
N ASP A 113 11.62 -0.61 4.73
CA ASP A 113 11.93 0.83 4.92
C ASP A 113 11.51 1.44 6.27
N MET A 114 11.13 0.62 7.26
CA MET A 114 10.64 1.11 8.55
C MET A 114 11.59 2.11 9.24
N ARG A 115 12.91 1.89 9.13
CA ARG A 115 13.90 2.83 9.69
C ARG A 115 13.88 4.17 8.96
N THR A 116 13.78 4.15 7.63
CA THR A 116 13.73 5.35 6.80
C THR A 116 12.45 6.13 7.06
N VAL A 117 11.30 5.45 7.10
CA VAL A 117 9.99 6.03 7.43
C VAL A 117 10.03 6.67 8.82
N ALA A 118 10.51 5.94 9.84
CA ALA A 118 10.61 6.47 11.21
C ALA A 118 11.51 7.71 11.28
N TRP A 119 12.65 7.70 10.60
CA TRP A 119 13.56 8.85 10.57
C TRP A 119 12.94 10.07 9.87
N ARG A 120 12.32 9.88 8.70
CA ARG A 120 11.61 10.95 7.98
C ARG A 120 10.45 11.51 8.81
N PHE A 121 9.73 10.64 9.52
CA PHE A 121 8.66 11.05 10.43
C PHE A 121 9.17 11.89 11.60
N ILE A 122 10.30 11.53 12.20
CA ILE A 122 10.94 12.34 13.27
C ILE A 122 11.30 13.74 12.74
N ILE A 123 11.82 13.85 11.52
CA ILE A 123 12.14 15.14 10.88
C ILE A 123 10.86 15.96 10.59
N TYR A 124 9.75 15.29 10.29
CA TYR A 124 8.46 15.93 10.05
C TYR A 124 7.84 16.53 11.32
N ILE A 125 8.02 15.91 12.50
CA ILE A 125 7.41 16.35 13.76
C ILE A 125 7.71 17.83 14.08
N PRO A 126 8.96 18.33 14.07
CA PRO A 126 9.23 19.75 14.34
C PRO A 126 8.50 20.72 13.42
N TRP A 127 8.37 20.37 12.14
CA TRP A 127 7.60 21.18 11.18
C TRP A 127 6.11 21.18 11.51
N LEU A 128 5.54 19.99 11.81
CA LEU A 128 4.14 19.88 12.21
C LEU A 128 3.85 20.65 13.50
N LEU A 129 4.74 20.56 14.50
CA LEU A 129 4.62 21.32 15.76
C LEU A 129 4.61 22.83 15.53
N ARG A 130 5.39 23.33 14.55
CA ARG A 130 5.36 24.73 14.15
C ARG A 130 3.99 25.12 13.56
N GLN A 131 3.44 24.31 12.67
CA GLN A 131 2.10 24.55 12.10
C GLN A 131 1.02 24.58 13.18
N ILE A 132 1.03 23.58 14.08
CA ILE A 132 0.12 23.50 15.23
C ILE A 132 0.25 24.75 16.13
N SER A 133 1.48 25.20 16.39
CA SER A 133 1.71 26.38 17.24
C SER A 133 1.18 27.67 16.59
N MET A 134 1.42 27.85 15.28
CA MET A 134 0.94 29.02 14.53
C MET A 134 -0.59 29.05 14.47
N ALA A 135 -1.21 27.91 14.16
CA ALA A 135 -2.67 27.78 14.15
C ALA A 135 -3.29 27.97 15.54
N ASN A 136 -2.65 27.49 16.62
CA ASN A 136 -3.09 27.78 18.00
C ASN A 136 -3.10 29.27 18.31
N ILE A 137 -2.05 30.01 17.93
CA ILE A 137 -2.01 31.48 18.12
C ILE A 137 -3.15 32.15 17.34
N HIS A 138 -3.41 31.69 16.11
CA HIS A 138 -4.51 32.21 15.31
C HIS A 138 -5.87 31.97 16.00
N ILE A 139 -6.14 30.74 16.45
CA ILE A 139 -7.38 30.39 17.15
C ILE A 139 -7.52 31.15 18.47
N ALA A 140 -6.46 31.27 19.27
CA ALA A 140 -6.47 32.06 20.49
C ALA A 140 -6.85 33.52 20.20
N SER A 141 -6.30 34.11 19.13
CA SER A 141 -6.66 35.47 18.69
C SER A 141 -8.12 35.57 18.22
N LEU A 142 -8.70 34.50 17.68
CA LEU A 142 -10.07 34.45 17.21
C LEU A 142 -11.07 34.40 18.38
N VAL A 143 -10.78 33.58 19.39
CA VAL A 143 -11.60 33.42 20.61
C VAL A 143 -11.58 34.69 21.47
N LEU A 144 -10.45 35.39 21.53
CA LEU A 144 -10.32 36.65 22.30
C LEU A 144 -11.02 37.84 21.62
N ARG A 145 -11.37 37.76 20.33
CA ARG A 145 -12.08 38.83 19.63
C ARG A 145 -13.55 38.84 20.05
N ARG A 146 -14.02 39.98 20.56
CA ARG A 146 -15.41 40.17 21.02
C ARG A 146 -16.49 39.86 19.96
N ARG A 147 -16.17 39.99 18.66
CA ARG A 147 -17.10 39.72 17.56
C ARG A 147 -17.04 38.29 16.99
N MET A 148 -16.11 37.44 17.45
CA MET A 148 -15.91 36.04 17.04
C MET A 148 -16.38 35.75 15.60
N PRO A 149 -15.68 36.24 14.56
CA PRO A 149 -16.07 36.01 13.17
C PRO A 149 -15.80 34.56 12.78
N ILE A 150 -16.70 33.67 13.18
CA ILE A 150 -16.72 32.25 12.87
C ILE A 150 -17.53 32.10 11.57
N ASP A 151 -16.90 31.56 10.54
CA ASP A 151 -17.50 31.30 9.22
C ASP A 151 -17.09 29.88 8.82
N PRO A 152 -17.80 28.86 9.35
CA PRO A 152 -17.39 27.48 9.20
C PRO A 152 -17.61 27.02 7.76
N LYS A 153 -16.62 26.32 7.21
CA LYS A 153 -16.66 25.82 5.83
C LYS A 153 -16.20 24.39 5.74
N ILE A 154 -16.72 23.68 4.74
CA ILE A 154 -16.22 22.36 4.37
C ILE A 154 -15.30 22.56 3.17
N VAL A 155 -14.03 22.21 3.34
CA VAL A 155 -13.03 22.15 2.29
C VAL A 155 -12.94 20.71 1.81
N THR A 156 -12.96 20.53 0.50
CA THR A 156 -12.83 19.21 -0.13
C THR A 156 -11.65 19.21 -1.08
N PHE A 157 -10.77 18.24 -0.94
CA PHE A 157 -9.65 18.05 -1.86
C PHE A 157 -9.40 16.56 -2.10
N LYS A 158 -8.92 16.22 -3.29
CA LYS A 158 -8.55 14.86 -3.64
C LYS A 158 -7.08 14.65 -3.30
N THR A 159 -6.81 13.64 -2.46
CA THR A 159 -5.45 13.26 -2.10
C THR A 159 -4.80 12.47 -3.23
N LYS A 160 -3.48 12.63 -3.36
CA LYS A 160 -2.63 11.80 -4.20
C LYS A 160 -2.01 10.61 -3.44
N LEU A 161 -2.27 10.51 -2.13
CA LEU A 161 -1.77 9.42 -1.29
C LEU A 161 -2.48 8.09 -1.61
N GLU A 162 -1.70 7.03 -1.75
CA GLU A 162 -2.13 5.69 -2.12
C GLU A 162 -2.39 4.81 -0.89
N THR A 163 -1.55 4.91 0.15
CA THR A 163 -1.64 4.01 1.31
C THR A 163 -2.60 4.52 2.40
N ASP A 164 -3.21 3.59 3.14
CA ASP A 164 -4.12 3.96 4.22
C ASP A 164 -3.39 4.65 5.38
N ILE A 165 -2.15 4.25 5.68
CA ILE A 165 -1.37 4.85 6.76
C ILE A 165 -0.98 6.29 6.44
N SER A 166 -0.66 6.61 5.19
CA SER A 166 -0.36 7.99 4.78
C SER A 166 -1.60 8.87 4.81
N ARG A 167 -2.74 8.37 4.32
CA ARG A 167 -4.05 9.06 4.42
C ARG A 167 -4.44 9.33 5.87
N VAL A 168 -4.32 8.35 6.76
CA VAL A 168 -4.60 8.52 8.19
C VAL A 168 -3.64 9.52 8.83
N THR A 169 -2.36 9.50 8.45
CA THR A 169 -1.37 10.46 8.94
C THR A 169 -1.71 11.88 8.50
N LEU A 170 -2.16 12.08 7.26
CA LEU A 170 -2.62 13.38 6.75
C LEU A 170 -3.87 13.84 7.50
N ALA A 171 -4.86 12.96 7.66
CA ALA A 171 -6.10 13.23 8.39
C ALA A 171 -5.85 13.70 9.82
N ASN A 172 -4.95 13.02 10.52
CA ASN A 172 -4.55 13.35 11.88
C ASN A 172 -3.74 14.65 11.93
N SER A 173 -2.85 14.89 10.97
CA SER A 173 -2.08 16.14 10.90
C SER A 173 -2.99 17.36 10.68
N ILE A 174 -4.00 17.24 9.82
CA ILE A 174 -5.03 18.27 9.61
C ILE A 174 -5.85 18.46 10.89
N THR A 175 -6.31 17.39 11.53
CA THR A 175 -7.13 17.49 12.75
C THR A 175 -6.35 18.07 13.94
N LEU A 176 -5.05 17.80 14.02
CA LEU A 176 -4.16 18.36 15.04
C LEU A 176 -3.89 19.86 14.82
N THR A 177 -4.08 20.37 13.60
CA THR A 177 -3.96 21.79 13.31
C THR A 177 -5.22 22.50 13.83
N PRO A 178 -5.11 23.33 14.88
CA PRO A 178 -6.28 23.92 15.55
C PRO A 178 -7.17 24.72 14.59
N GLY A 179 -8.46 24.44 14.63
CA GLY A 179 -9.45 25.06 13.75
C GLY A 179 -9.86 24.21 12.55
N THR A 180 -9.26 23.03 12.36
CA THR A 180 -9.68 22.04 11.35
C THR A 180 -10.01 20.68 11.96
N ILE A 181 -10.96 19.97 11.34
CA ILE A 181 -11.33 18.60 11.68
C ILE A 181 -11.55 17.83 10.37
N THR A 182 -10.86 16.71 10.19
CA THR A 182 -11.17 15.80 9.08
C THR A 182 -12.44 15.03 9.41
N MET A 183 -13.51 15.21 8.62
CA MET A 183 -14.81 14.59 8.84
C MET A 183 -14.89 13.19 8.23
N ASP A 184 -14.40 13.06 6.99
CA ASP A 184 -14.48 11.81 6.24
C ASP A 184 -13.39 11.75 5.15
N ILE A 185 -13.06 10.53 4.73
CA ILE A 185 -12.21 10.24 3.58
C ILE A 185 -12.92 9.19 2.73
N LYS A 186 -13.39 9.61 1.56
CA LYS A 186 -14.12 8.73 0.64
C LYS A 186 -13.50 8.78 -0.75
N ASP A 187 -13.14 7.62 -1.29
CA ASP A 187 -12.57 7.48 -2.64
C ASP A 187 -11.33 8.39 -2.88
N GLY A 188 -10.51 8.58 -1.84
CA GLY A 188 -9.35 9.49 -1.87
C GLY A 188 -9.73 10.98 -1.83
N VAL A 189 -10.97 11.33 -1.48
CA VAL A 189 -11.40 12.71 -1.27
C VAL A 189 -11.53 12.96 0.23
N PHE A 190 -10.82 13.98 0.71
CA PHE A 190 -10.88 14.46 2.08
C PHE A 190 -11.99 15.49 2.23
N TYR A 191 -12.79 15.34 3.28
CA TYR A 191 -13.79 16.33 3.70
C TYR A 191 -13.32 16.94 5.02
N VAL A 192 -12.90 18.20 4.99
CA VAL A 192 -12.34 18.89 6.16
C VAL A 192 -13.26 20.03 6.57
N HIS A 193 -13.68 20.01 7.83
CA HIS A 193 -14.37 21.14 8.45
C HIS A 193 -13.35 22.15 8.96
N ALA A 194 -13.43 23.39 8.50
CA ALA A 194 -12.63 24.51 8.97
C ALA A 194 -13.51 25.52 9.73
N LEU A 195 -13.02 26.00 10.88
CA LEU A 195 -13.75 26.89 11.77
C LEU A 195 -13.94 28.32 11.20
N SER A 196 -13.04 28.74 10.32
CA SER A 196 -13.13 30.05 9.67
C SER A 196 -12.62 30.00 8.25
N LYS A 197 -13.04 30.95 7.40
CA LYS A 197 -12.52 31.11 6.04
C LYS A 197 -11.00 31.21 6.01
N LYS A 198 -10.40 31.96 6.95
CA LYS A 198 -8.95 32.11 7.01
C LYS A 198 -8.25 30.77 7.27
N VAL A 199 -8.78 29.94 8.16
CA VAL A 199 -8.25 28.60 8.43
C VAL A 199 -8.42 27.68 7.20
N ALA A 200 -9.51 27.81 6.45
CA ALA A 200 -9.70 27.10 5.20
C ALA A 200 -8.68 27.52 4.12
N ASP A 201 -8.40 28.82 4.02
CA ASP A 201 -7.43 29.38 3.05
C ASP A 201 -5.97 29.06 3.45
N GLU A 202 -5.68 28.99 4.75
CA GLU A 202 -4.36 28.62 5.30
C GLU A 202 -4.13 27.11 5.40
N LEU A 203 -5.14 26.29 5.10
CA LEU A 203 -5.01 24.84 5.04
C LEU A 203 -4.15 24.48 3.82
N ASP A 204 -2.83 24.51 4.01
CA ASP A 204 -1.84 24.08 3.03
C ASP A 204 -1.79 22.54 2.98
N ALA A 205 -2.90 21.96 2.51
CA ALA A 205 -3.04 20.52 2.34
C ALA A 205 -1.99 19.96 1.38
N GLY A 206 -1.51 20.76 0.42
CA GLY A 206 -0.50 20.37 -0.55
C GLY A 206 0.88 20.18 0.08
N GLU A 207 1.42 21.16 0.81
CA GLU A 207 2.73 21.01 1.47
C GLU A 207 2.71 19.86 2.50
N MET A 208 1.61 19.73 3.25
CA MET A 208 1.45 18.66 4.22
C MET A 208 1.38 17.28 3.55
N GLU A 209 0.63 17.16 2.46
CA GLU A 209 0.52 15.95 1.66
C GLU A 209 1.89 15.54 1.07
N ASP A 210 2.62 16.48 0.47
CA ASP A 210 3.94 16.20 -0.14
C ASP A 210 4.95 15.70 0.90
N ARG A 211 4.96 16.31 2.09
CA ARG A 211 5.82 15.87 3.20
C ARG A 211 5.47 14.46 3.65
N ILE A 212 4.18 14.13 3.73
CA ILE A 212 3.70 12.80 4.12
C ILE A 212 4.00 11.77 3.03
N ALA A 213 3.78 12.10 1.75
CA ALA A 213 4.17 11.26 0.62
C ALA A 213 5.66 10.97 0.64
N HIS A 214 6.49 11.95 1.02
CA HIS A 214 7.93 11.73 1.19
C HIS A 214 8.24 10.79 2.36
N ILE A 215 7.55 10.91 3.51
CA ILE A 215 7.77 10.01 4.66
C ILE A 215 7.50 8.55 4.28
N PHE A 216 6.38 8.31 3.61
CA PHE A 216 5.94 6.96 3.24
C PHE A 216 6.46 6.46 1.89
N MET A 217 7.36 7.23 1.24
CA MET A 217 7.97 6.88 -0.05
C MET A 217 6.94 6.69 -1.19
N GLU A 218 5.81 7.36 -1.07
CA GLU A 218 4.79 7.43 -2.13
C GLU A 218 5.13 8.51 -3.15
N ALA A 219 6.02 9.44 -2.80
CA ALA A 219 6.48 10.53 -3.66
C ALA A 219 7.10 10.05 -5.00
N ASP A 220 7.77 8.89 -5.03
CA ASP A 220 8.46 8.41 -6.24
C ASP A 220 7.48 7.91 -7.32
N HIS A 221 6.30 7.43 -6.95
CA HIS A 221 5.23 7.04 -7.89
C HIS A 221 4.42 8.25 -8.38
N LEU A 222 4.33 9.27 -7.54
CA LEU A 222 3.66 10.54 -7.78
C LEU A 222 4.32 11.36 -8.90
N TYR A 223 5.66 11.44 -8.93
CA TYR A 223 6.38 12.09 -10.03
C TYR A 223 6.18 11.39 -11.37
N ILE A 224 6.06 10.06 -11.38
CA ILE A 224 5.83 9.30 -12.62
C ILE A 224 4.40 9.56 -13.13
N GLN A 225 3.39 9.57 -12.26
CA GLN A 225 2.02 9.89 -12.65
C GLN A 225 1.86 11.33 -13.12
N ASP A 226 2.42 12.32 -12.41
CA ASP A 226 2.37 13.73 -12.84
C ASP A 226 3.06 13.93 -14.21
N VAL A 227 4.17 13.23 -14.48
CA VAL A 227 4.84 13.25 -15.80
C VAL A 227 4.01 12.53 -16.87
N LEU A 228 3.39 11.40 -16.55
CA LEU A 228 2.55 10.65 -17.48
C LEU A 228 1.26 11.40 -17.82
N ASP A 229 0.62 12.05 -16.85
CA ASP A 229 -0.56 12.89 -17.05
C ASP A 229 -0.21 14.13 -17.88
N ALA A 230 0.92 14.79 -17.58
CA ALA A 230 1.43 15.87 -18.41
C ALA A 230 1.74 15.41 -19.86
N ALA A 231 2.36 14.24 -20.03
CA ALA A 231 2.62 13.66 -21.34
C ALA A 231 1.33 13.31 -22.10
N ARG A 232 0.31 12.80 -21.40
CA ARG A 232 -1.01 12.48 -21.97
C ARG A 232 -1.76 13.74 -22.41
N ILE A 233 -1.65 14.83 -21.64
CA ILE A 233 -2.20 16.15 -22.00
C ILE A 233 -1.46 16.69 -23.25
N TYR A 234 -0.13 16.56 -23.32
CA TYR A 234 0.63 16.96 -24.49
C TYR A 234 0.32 16.13 -25.74
N GLU A 235 0.06 14.83 -25.60
CA GLU A 235 -0.46 14.00 -26.71
C GLU A 235 -1.85 14.44 -27.15
N ALA A 236 -2.75 14.76 -26.21
CA ALA A 236 -4.10 15.24 -26.52
C ALA A 236 -4.10 16.62 -27.23
N PHE A 237 -3.08 17.44 -27.00
CA PHE A 237 -2.85 18.73 -27.68
C PHE A 237 -2.06 18.60 -28.99
N ARG A 238 -1.57 17.40 -29.34
CA ARG A 238 -0.90 17.12 -30.62
C ARG A 238 -1.92 16.68 -31.68
N ILE A 239 -2.91 17.52 -31.94
CA ILE A 239 -3.82 17.46 -33.10
C ILE A 239 -3.65 18.74 -33.91
#